data_AF-A0A536XKL0-F1
#
_entry.id   AF-A0A536XKL0-F1
#
_cell.length_a   1.000
_cell.length_b   1.000
_cell.length_c   1.000
_cell.angle_alpha   90.00
_cell.angle_beta   90.00
_cell.angle_gamma   90.00
#
_symmetry.space_group_name_H-M   'P 1'
#
loop_
_entity.id
_entity.type
_entity.pdbx_description
1 polymer ?
#
loop_
_entity_poly.entity_id
_entity_poly.type
_entity_poly.pdbx_seq_one_letter_code
_entity_poly.pdbx_strand_id
1 'polypeptide(L)'
;MSYVLELKDRPGFLHAKVSGINSTTAVIEYTHDIHKACVERRCRALLIEENLAGPSIDMSSIFQVAADRSRQAVGILKWIAYVDVNPEHDRSRMKFAEDVAVGRGANMRLFDSVADAERWLHTHAESAQ
;
A
#
# COMPACT_ATOMS: atom_id res chain seq x y z
N MET A 1 11.35 12.81 10.84
CA MET A 1 10.43 11.76 10.37
C MET A 1 9.20 12.46 9.85
N SER A 2 8.90 12.30 8.56
CA SER A 2 7.74 12.91 7.91
C SER A 2 6.47 12.07 8.04
N TYR A 3 6.58 10.82 8.52
CA TYR A 3 5.46 9.91 8.71
C TYR A 3 5.58 9.09 10.00
N VAL A 4 4.45 8.52 10.41
CA VAL A 4 4.29 7.53 11.47
C VAL A 4 3.70 6.28 10.84
N LEU A 5 4.31 5.12 11.11
CA LEU A 5 3.88 3.81 10.63
C LEU A 5 3.53 2.91 11.81
N GLU A 6 2.29 2.44 11.84
CA GLU A 6 1.83 1.40 12.76
C GLU A 6 1.59 0.10 12.00
N LEU A 7 2.20 -0.99 12.48
CA LEU A 7 2.03 -2.33 11.91
C LEU A 7 1.22 -3.21 12.87
N LYS A 8 0.10 -3.73 12.40
CA LYS A 8 -0.80 -4.59 13.17
C LYS A 8 -0.96 -5.93 12.46
N ASP A 9 -0.60 -7.01 13.14
CA ASP A 9 -0.84 -8.36 12.63
C ASP A 9 -2.34 -8.66 12.67
N ARG A 10 -2.88 -9.08 11.53
CA ARG A 10 -4.24 -9.60 11.40
C ARG A 10 -4.18 -11.05 10.95
N PRO A 11 -5.20 -11.86 11.24
CA PRO A 11 -5.28 -13.21 10.69
C PRO A 11 -5.18 -13.19 9.16
N GLY A 12 -4.08 -13.70 8.61
CA GLY A 12 -3.85 -13.81 7.17
C GLY A 12 -3.20 -12.62 6.47
N PHE A 13 -3.07 -11.44 7.09
CA PHE A 13 -2.43 -10.27 6.45
C PHE A 13 -1.81 -9.30 7.46
N LEU A 14 -0.89 -8.45 6.98
CA LEU A 14 -0.34 -7.34 7.75
C LEU A 14 -1.15 -6.07 7.48
N HIS A 15 -1.59 -5.35 8.51
CA HIS A 15 -2.22 -4.04 8.38
C HIS A 15 -1.21 -2.96 8.74
N ALA A 16 -0.78 -2.17 7.75
CA ALA A 16 0.04 -0.99 7.89
C ALA A 16 -0.80 0.28 7.86
N LYS A 17 -0.81 1.05 8.95
CA LYS A 17 -1.42 2.38 9.01
C LYS A 17 -0.34 3.44 8.91
N VAL A 18 -0.50 4.36 7.97
CA VAL A 18 0.47 5.43 7.70
C VAL A 18 -0.21 6.77 7.90
N SER A 19 0.40 7.66 8.67
CA SER A 19 -0.03 9.05 8.80
C SER A 19 1.17 9.99 8.82
N GLY A 20 0.98 11.28 8.55
CA GLY A 20 2.08 12.24 8.45
C GLY A 20 1.90 13.23 7.31
N ILE A 21 3.00 13.67 6.71
CA ILE A 21 3.02 14.64 5.61
C ILE A 21 3.17 13.91 4.28
N ASN A 22 2.27 14.17 3.34
CA ASN A 22 2.36 13.61 2.00
C ASN A 22 3.54 14.23 1.25
N SER A 23 4.57 13.41 1.02
CA SER A 23 5.76 13.78 0.28
C SER A 23 6.36 12.54 -0.38
N THR A 24 7.00 12.70 -1.53
CA THR A 24 7.62 11.57 -2.24
C THR A 24 8.60 10.82 -1.35
N THR A 25 9.36 11.54 -0.51
CA THR A 25 10.26 10.94 0.49
C THR A 25 9.50 10.09 1.50
N ALA A 26 8.41 10.58 2.07
CA ALA A 26 7.60 9.80 3.02
C ALA A 26 7.07 8.51 2.37
N VAL A 27 6.56 8.60 1.14
CA VAL A 27 6.04 7.43 0.41
C VAL A 27 7.14 6.41 0.14
N ILE A 28 8.32 6.85 -0.28
CA ILE A 28 9.48 5.98 -0.46
C ILE A 28 9.85 5.30 0.86
N GLU A 29 9.97 6.05 1.95
CA GLU A 29 10.44 5.51 3.23
C GLU A 29 9.43 4.51 3.83
N TYR A 30 8.13 4.86 3.92
CA TYR A 30 7.16 3.97 4.55
C TYR A 30 6.97 2.68 3.72
N THR A 31 6.97 2.76 2.39
CA THR A 31 6.81 1.56 1.54
C THR A 31 7.98 0.60 1.69
N HIS A 32 9.19 1.11 1.91
CA HIS A 32 10.36 0.31 2.23
C HIS A 32 10.22 -0.39 3.60
N ASP A 33 9.78 0.35 4.62
CA ASP A 33 9.66 -0.20 5.98
C ASP A 33 8.56 -1.25 6.08
N ILE A 34 7.44 -1.04 5.37
CA ILE A 34 6.39 -2.06 5.22
C ILE A 34 6.93 -3.30 4.49
N HIS A 35 7.68 -3.13 3.40
CA HIS A 35 8.25 -4.25 2.65
C HIS A 35 9.17 -5.09 3.54
N LYS A 36 10.08 -4.44 4.27
CA LYS A 36 10.97 -5.10 5.24
C LYS A 36 10.17 -5.89 6.29
N ALA A 37 9.14 -5.28 6.87
CA ALA A 37 8.28 -5.95 7.84
C ALA A 37 7.54 -7.17 7.25
N CYS A 38 7.09 -7.09 6.00
CA CYS A 38 6.44 -8.21 5.32
C CYS A 38 7.41 -9.39 5.12
N VAL A 39 8.67 -9.12 4.76
CA VAL A 39 9.73 -10.14 4.63
C VAL A 39 10.02 -10.79 5.97
N GLU A 40 10.24 -9.99 7.03
CA GLU A 40 10.55 -10.48 8.38
C GLU A 40 9.42 -11.36 8.95
N ARG A 41 8.17 -10.95 8.72
CA ARG A 41 6.96 -11.66 9.21
C ARG A 41 6.49 -12.77 8.28
N ARG A 42 7.11 -12.92 7.10
CA ARG A 42 6.70 -13.84 6.02
C ARG A 42 5.23 -13.64 5.60
N CYS A 43 4.75 -12.40 5.64
CA CYS A 43 3.40 -12.04 5.23
C CYS A 43 3.34 -11.90 3.70
N ARG A 44 2.33 -12.53 3.09
CA ARG A 44 2.10 -12.45 1.63
C ARG A 44 0.92 -11.55 1.27
N ALA A 45 0.18 -11.08 2.26
CA ALA A 45 -0.96 -10.21 2.09
C ALA A 45 -0.77 -8.96 2.97
N LEU A 46 -1.05 -7.79 2.40
CA LEU A 46 -0.80 -6.49 3.01
C LEU A 46 -2.00 -5.58 2.78
N LEU A 47 -2.42 -4.90 3.84
CA LEU A 47 -3.33 -3.75 3.82
C LEU A 47 -2.54 -2.49 4.15
N ILE A 48 -2.57 -1.50 3.27
CA ILE A 48 -2.05 -0.15 3.52
C ILE A 48 -3.25 0.78 3.71
N GLU A 49 -3.36 1.35 4.91
CA GLU A 49 -4.29 2.43 5.25
C GLU A 49 -3.48 3.73 5.34
N GLU A 50 -3.59 4.59 4.34
CA GLU A 50 -2.86 5.86 4.27
C GLU A 50 -3.75 7.05 4.67
N ASN A 51 -3.21 7.89 5.55
CA ASN A 51 -3.78 9.17 5.95
C ASN A 51 -2.67 10.25 6.02
N LEU A 52 -1.96 10.46 4.92
CA LEU A 52 -0.94 11.51 4.80
C LEU A 52 -1.61 12.85 4.48
N ALA A 53 -1.34 13.88 5.26
CA ALA A 53 -1.87 15.23 5.08
C ALA A 53 -1.12 16.01 4.00
N GLY A 54 -1.83 16.91 3.31
CA GLY A 54 -1.27 17.75 2.25
C GLY A 54 -1.65 17.27 0.84
N PRO A 55 -1.25 18.01 -0.20
CA PRO A 55 -1.65 17.71 -1.56
C PRO A 55 -1.06 16.38 -2.02
N SER A 56 -1.79 15.66 -2.88
CA SER A 56 -1.26 14.51 -3.57
C SER A 56 0.04 14.88 -4.30
N ILE A 57 1.06 14.04 -4.14
CA ILE A 57 2.30 14.15 -4.91
C ILE A 57 2.03 14.09 -6.42
N ASP A 58 2.97 14.60 -7.21
CA ASP A 58 2.83 14.68 -8.66
C ASP A 58 2.82 13.29 -9.32
N MET A 59 2.20 13.19 -10.49
CA MET A 59 2.03 11.92 -11.20
C MET A 59 3.34 11.24 -11.57
N SER A 60 4.42 12.00 -11.79
CA SER A 60 5.72 11.42 -12.11
C SER A 60 6.36 10.78 -10.88
N SER A 61 6.23 11.41 -9.71
CA SER A 61 6.62 10.82 -8.42
C SER A 61 5.80 9.56 -8.12
N ILE A 62 4.48 9.59 -8.32
CA ILE A 62 3.60 8.42 -8.14
C ILE A 62 4.04 7.28 -9.05
N PHE A 63 4.29 7.59 -10.33
CA PHE A 63 4.77 6.60 -11.29
C PHE A 63 6.06 5.97 -10.80
N GLN A 64 7.09 6.75 -10.45
CA GLN A 64 8.41 6.25 -10.02
C GLN A 64 8.33 5.41 -8.74
N VAL A 65 7.49 5.79 -7.79
CA VAL A 65 7.35 5.03 -6.55
C VAL A 65 6.59 3.72 -6.80
N ALA A 66 5.41 3.77 -7.42
CA ALA A 66 4.65 2.56 -7.76
C ALA A 66 5.48 1.62 -8.64
N ALA A 67 6.26 2.21 -9.54
CA ALA A 67 7.17 1.56 -10.44
C ALA A 67 8.20 0.65 -9.74
N ASP A 68 8.94 1.23 -8.81
CA ASP A 68 10.07 0.58 -8.18
C ASP A 68 9.61 -0.34 -7.06
N ARG A 69 8.60 0.09 -6.29
CA ARG A 69 8.05 -0.69 -5.18
C ARG A 69 7.31 -1.93 -5.65
N SER A 70 6.62 -1.87 -6.79
CA SER A 70 5.97 -3.07 -7.35
C SER A 70 6.98 -4.15 -7.70
N ARG A 71 8.12 -3.79 -8.31
CA ARG A 71 9.17 -4.77 -8.63
C ARG A 71 9.75 -5.42 -7.37
N GLN A 72 9.90 -4.67 -6.29
CA GLN A 72 10.37 -5.19 -5.01
C GLN A 72 9.33 -6.08 -4.32
N ALA A 73 8.05 -5.75 -4.45
CA ALA A 73 6.95 -6.52 -3.87
C ALA A 73 6.69 -7.86 -4.59
N VAL A 74 6.92 -7.91 -5.91
CA VAL A 74 6.73 -9.10 -6.74
C VAL A 74 7.51 -10.29 -6.18
N GLY A 75 6.82 -11.42 -5.98
CA GLY A 75 7.38 -12.65 -5.42
C GLY A 75 7.27 -12.76 -3.89
N ILE A 76 7.16 -11.64 -3.18
CA ILE A 76 6.97 -11.60 -1.73
C ILE A 76 5.50 -11.40 -1.39
N LEU A 77 4.92 -10.28 -1.85
CA LEU A 77 3.52 -9.93 -1.65
C LEU A 77 2.68 -10.49 -2.80
N LYS A 78 1.73 -11.36 -2.44
CA LYS A 78 0.71 -11.90 -3.34
C LYS A 78 -0.51 -10.99 -3.48
N TRP A 79 -0.85 -10.23 -2.43
CA TRP A 79 -2.06 -9.40 -2.38
C TRP A 79 -1.76 -8.10 -1.64
N ILE A 80 -2.03 -6.97 -2.29
CA ILE A 80 -1.85 -5.64 -1.70
C ILE A 80 -3.18 -4.90 -1.82
N ALA A 81 -3.80 -4.60 -0.68
CA ALA A 81 -4.95 -3.72 -0.63
C ALA A 81 -4.50 -2.34 -0.16
N TYR A 82 -4.93 -1.30 -0.87
CA TYR A 82 -4.58 0.08 -0.56
C TYR A 82 -5.85 0.87 -0.30
N VAL A 83 -5.89 1.62 0.79
CA VAL A 83 -6.97 2.52 1.16
C VAL A 83 -6.37 3.88 1.47
N ASP A 84 -6.76 4.88 0.70
CA ASP A 84 -6.49 6.28 1.03
C ASP A 84 -7.70 6.83 1.78
N VAL A 85 -7.52 7.15 3.06
CA VAL A 85 -8.60 7.72 3.88
C VAL A 85 -8.56 9.25 3.92
N ASN A 86 -7.58 9.88 3.27
CA ASN A 86 -7.51 11.33 3.21
C ASN A 86 -8.43 11.87 2.08
N PRO A 87 -9.50 12.63 2.41
CA PRO A 87 -10.39 13.21 1.40
C PRO A 87 -9.75 14.31 0.55
N GLU A 88 -8.58 14.85 0.95
CA GLU A 88 -7.84 15.85 0.17
C GLU A 88 -7.14 15.25 -1.06
N HIS A 89 -6.95 13.94 -1.09
CA HIS A 89 -6.23 13.29 -2.16
C HIS A 89 -7.10 13.01 -3.40
N ASP A 90 -6.50 13.19 -4.57
CA ASP A 90 -7.16 12.96 -5.84
C ASP A 90 -7.17 11.45 -6.17
N ARG A 91 -8.36 10.86 -6.09
CA ARG A 91 -8.60 9.45 -6.40
C ARG A 91 -8.13 9.03 -7.79
N SER A 92 -8.17 9.93 -8.78
CA SER A 92 -7.70 9.61 -10.14
C SER A 92 -6.19 9.31 -10.17
N ARG A 93 -5.42 9.97 -9.30
CA ARG A 93 -3.98 9.73 -9.14
C ARG A 93 -3.70 8.41 -8.44
N MET A 94 -4.52 8.07 -7.44
CA MET A 94 -4.43 6.77 -6.77
C MET A 94 -4.79 5.62 -7.71
N LYS A 95 -5.77 5.82 -8.58
CA LYS A 95 -6.11 4.87 -9.63
C LYS A 95 -4.95 4.66 -10.63
N PHE A 96 -4.26 5.73 -11.00
CA PHE A 96 -3.06 5.63 -11.82
C PHE A 96 -1.93 4.84 -11.12
N ALA A 97 -1.73 5.04 -9.81
CA ALA A 97 -0.78 4.24 -9.04
C ALA A 97 -1.11 2.74 -9.06
N GLU A 98 -2.40 2.40 -8.93
CA GLU A 98 -2.92 1.03 -9.09
C GLU A 98 -2.57 0.44 -10.45
N ASP A 99 -2.90 1.16 -11.53
CA ASP A 99 -2.68 0.67 -12.88
C ASP A 99 -1.18 0.45 -13.19
N VAL A 100 -0.31 1.33 -12.67
CA VAL A 100 1.16 1.18 -12.78
C VAL A 100 1.64 -0.06 -12.02
N ALA A 101 1.12 -0.30 -10.82
CA ALA A 101 1.53 -1.44 -10.00
C ALA A 101 1.08 -2.77 -10.63
N VAL A 102 -0.17 -2.84 -11.08
CA VAL A 102 -0.74 -3.99 -11.79
C VAL A 102 0.00 -4.25 -13.08
N GLY A 103 0.28 -3.21 -13.87
CA GLY A 103 1.08 -3.31 -15.09
C GLY A 103 2.51 -3.83 -14.87
N ARG A 104 3.00 -3.87 -13.62
CA ARG A 104 4.31 -4.39 -13.22
C ARG A 104 4.25 -5.70 -12.45
N GLY A 105 3.08 -6.35 -12.45
CA GLY A 105 2.88 -7.68 -11.87
C GLY A 105 2.59 -7.69 -10.37
N ALA A 106 2.44 -6.53 -9.72
CA ALA A 106 1.93 -6.49 -8.36
C ALA A 106 0.41 -6.65 -8.37
N ASN A 107 -0.11 -7.57 -7.57
CA ASN A 107 -1.55 -7.70 -7.35
C ASN A 107 -2.02 -6.66 -6.33
N MET A 108 -2.04 -5.40 -6.75
CA MET A 108 -2.52 -4.28 -5.95
C MET A 108 -3.96 -3.94 -6.32
N ARG A 109 -4.77 -3.58 -5.33
CA ARG A 109 -6.12 -3.06 -5.52
C ARG A 109 -6.41 -1.87 -4.61
N LEU A 110 -6.98 -0.81 -5.20
CA LEU A 110 -7.45 0.37 -4.47
C LEU A 110 -8.87 0.13 -3.92
N PHE A 111 -9.11 0.57 -2.69
CA PHE A 111 -10.39 0.46 -2.00
C PHE A 111 -10.80 1.78 -1.33
N ASP A 112 -12.10 1.90 -1.10
CA ASP A 112 -12.74 3.12 -0.59
C ASP A 112 -12.83 3.11 0.93
N SER A 113 -12.72 1.92 1.51
CA SER A 113 -12.78 1.71 2.94
C SER A 113 -11.87 0.57 3.36
N VAL A 114 -11.36 0.68 4.58
CA VAL A 114 -10.60 -0.37 5.28
C VAL A 114 -11.42 -1.65 5.35
N ALA A 115 -12.73 -1.55 5.61
CA ALA A 115 -13.61 -2.71 5.71
C ALA A 115 -13.73 -3.50 4.40
N ASP A 116 -13.78 -2.81 3.25
CA ASP A 116 -13.82 -3.49 1.94
C ASP A 116 -12.49 -4.18 1.63
N ALA A 117 -11.39 -3.52 1.95
CA ALA A 117 -10.05 -4.03 1.76
C ALA A 117 -9.78 -5.27 2.63
N GLU A 118 -10.16 -5.24 3.91
CA GLU A 118 -10.04 -6.38 4.83
C GLU A 118 -10.86 -7.58 4.36
N ARG A 119 -12.11 -7.36 3.90
CA ARG A 119 -12.95 -8.43 3.34
C ARG A 119 -12.34 -9.06 2.11
N TRP A 120 -11.77 -8.26 1.21
CA TRP A 120 -11.10 -8.78 0.02
C TRP A 120 -9.86 -9.60 0.40
N LEU A 121 -9.03 -9.11 1.31
CA LEU A 121 -7.83 -9.81 1.76
C LEU A 121 -8.15 -11.13 2.46
N HIS A 122 -9.19 -11.20 3.29
CA HIS A 122 -9.56 -12.47 3.94
C HIS A 122 -9.93 -13.55 2.90
N THR A 123 -10.75 -13.21 1.91
CA THR A 123 -11.13 -14.15 0.85
C THR A 123 -9.92 -14.66 0.05
N HIS A 124 -8.89 -13.83 -0.15
CA HIS A 124 -7.74 -14.16 -1.02
C HIS A 124 -6.52 -14.70 -0.26
N ALA A 125 -6.37 -14.35 1.01
CA ALA A 125 -5.28 -14.84 1.86
C ALA A 125 -5.51 -16.29 2.30
N GLU A 126 -6.76 -16.69 2.55
CA GLU A 126 -7.13 -18.08 2.86
C GLU A 126 -6.90 -19.02 1.67
N SER A 127 -7.12 -18.53 0.45
CA SER A 127 -6.93 -19.30 -0.79
C SER A 127 -5.45 -19.53 -1.17
N ALA A 128 -4.50 -19.02 -0.38
CA ALA A 128 -3.06 -19.04 -0.67
C ALA A 128 -2.24 -19.91 0.29
N GLN A 129 -2.89 -20.58 1.25
CA GLN A 129 -2.34 -21.63 2.12
C GLN A 129 -2.45 -23.00 1.45
#